data_AF-A0A2Z4YDI3-F1
#
_entry.id   AF-A0A2Z4YDI3-F1
#
_cell.length_a   1.000
_cell.length_b   1.000
_cell.length_c   1.000
_cell.angle_alpha   90.00
_cell.angle_beta   90.00
_cell.angle_gamma   90.00
#
_symmetry.space_group_name_H-M   'P 1'
#
loop_
_entity.id
_entity.type
_entity.pdbx_description
1 polymer ?
#
loop_
_entity_poly.entity_id
_entity_poly.type
_entity_poly.pdbx_seq_one_letter_code
_entity_poly.pdbx_strand_id
1 'polypeptide(L)'
;MDLQTVLTFSLAFFVFAASPGPDNLTILSKTVSSGPAHGVAYGVGVVCSIFLFVIFAAIGFNAIAQYMNENLRFIQYVGAIYLIYTGVMMWRSKPNIKPRVMRGGLIRLFITGFLLNISNPKMPIFYLALLPGVLGIRPLTVSDTVELLVIIALIEVVVVGGHVLIGYKAKTALADPKKIGILNRGAGALMVGAGVLVASR
;
A
#
# COMPACT_ATOMS: atom_id res chain seq x y z
N MET A 1 -4.78 -8.39 -18.25
CA MET A 1 -4.92 -9.57 -17.38
C MET A 1 -6.35 -10.09 -17.50
N ASP A 2 -6.68 -11.30 -17.04
CA ASP A 2 -8.09 -11.70 -17.00
C ASP A 2 -8.87 -10.91 -15.92
N LEU A 3 -10.19 -10.86 -16.05
CA LEU A 3 -11.04 -10.06 -15.16
C LEU A 3 -10.90 -10.48 -13.69
N GLN A 4 -10.75 -11.78 -13.43
CA GLN A 4 -10.61 -12.30 -12.08
C GLN A 4 -9.32 -11.83 -11.40
N THR A 5 -8.21 -11.82 -12.13
CA THR A 5 -6.91 -11.33 -11.67
C THR A 5 -6.97 -9.83 -11.36
N VAL A 6 -7.55 -9.04 -12.28
CA VAL A 6 -7.72 -7.59 -12.11
C VAL A 6 -8.54 -7.29 -10.85
N LEU A 7 -9.68 -7.97 -10.66
CA LEU A 7 -10.54 -7.78 -9.50
C LEU A 7 -9.86 -8.21 -8.20
N THR A 8 -9.15 -9.36 -8.21
CA THR A 8 -8.44 -9.87 -7.03
C THR A 8 -7.32 -8.91 -6.62
N PHE A 9 -6.51 -8.46 -7.57
CA PHE A 9 -5.44 -7.49 -7.33
C PHE A 9 -6.02 -6.16 -6.83
N SER A 10 -7.05 -5.65 -7.51
CA SER A 10 -7.68 -4.38 -7.16
C SER A 10 -8.24 -4.39 -5.74
N LEU A 11 -8.94 -5.46 -5.34
CA LEU A 11 -9.49 -5.58 -4.00
C LEU A 11 -8.38 -5.70 -2.95
N ALA A 12 -7.39 -6.56 -3.18
CA ALA A 12 -6.27 -6.74 -2.25
C ALA A 12 -5.46 -5.44 -2.08
N PHE A 13 -5.18 -4.75 -3.18
CA PHE A 13 -4.48 -3.47 -3.17
C PHE A 13 -5.30 -2.37 -2.53
N PHE A 14 -6.61 -2.25 -2.84
CA PHE A 14 -7.49 -1.28 -2.20
C PHE A 14 -7.53 -1.44 -0.69
N VAL A 15 -7.71 -2.67 -0.21
CA VAL A 15 -7.67 -2.97 1.23
C VAL A 15 -6.33 -2.55 1.83
N PHE A 16 -5.23 -2.95 1.21
CA PHE A 16 -3.89 -2.64 1.68
C PHE A 16 -3.59 -1.14 1.70
N ALA A 17 -4.00 -0.42 0.67
CA ALA A 17 -3.81 1.02 0.51
C ALA A 17 -4.72 1.81 1.45
N ALA A 18 -5.98 1.41 1.62
CA ALA A 18 -6.92 2.03 2.56
C ALA A 18 -6.62 1.72 4.02
N SER A 19 -5.87 0.65 4.29
CA SER A 19 -5.43 0.26 5.62
C SER A 19 -4.73 1.41 6.35
N PRO A 20 -5.12 1.77 7.59
CA PRO A 20 -4.45 2.86 8.27
C PRO A 20 -3.00 2.47 8.57
N GLY A 21 -2.10 3.34 8.15
CA GLY A 21 -0.66 3.15 8.24
C GLY A 21 0.03 4.49 8.41
N PRO A 22 1.36 4.49 8.58
CA PRO A 22 2.12 5.72 8.79
C PRO A 22 1.92 6.73 7.65
N ASP A 23 1.79 6.29 6.41
CA ASP A 23 1.58 7.15 5.25
C ASP A 23 0.18 7.80 5.26
N ASN A 24 -0.88 7.01 5.40
CA ASN A 24 -2.26 7.49 5.48
C ASN A 24 -2.50 8.44 6.66
N LEU A 25 -1.89 8.13 7.82
CA LEU A 25 -1.94 9.02 9.00
C LEU A 25 -1.16 10.32 8.76
N THR A 26 -0.08 10.28 7.98
CA THR A 26 0.68 11.48 7.61
C THR A 26 -0.11 12.33 6.63
N ILE A 27 -0.77 11.74 5.63
CA ILE A 27 -1.69 12.45 4.71
C ILE A 27 -2.80 13.16 5.49
N LEU A 28 -3.43 12.46 6.43
CA LEU A 28 -4.45 13.03 7.32
C LEU A 28 -3.88 14.18 8.15
N SER A 29 -2.76 13.94 8.83
CA SER A 29 -2.11 14.94 9.70
C SER A 29 -1.72 16.20 8.93
N LYS A 30 -1.17 16.07 7.71
CA LYS A 30 -0.80 17.20 6.85
C LYS A 30 -2.01 17.94 6.32
N THR A 31 -3.05 17.22 5.95
CA THR A 31 -4.29 17.84 5.51
C THR A 31 -4.91 18.69 6.63
N VAL A 32 -4.95 18.16 7.86
CA VAL A 32 -5.49 18.88 9.01
C VAL A 32 -4.61 20.07 9.40
N SER A 33 -3.28 19.89 9.45
CA SER A 33 -2.36 20.92 9.96
C SER A 33 -2.06 22.03 8.95
N SER A 34 -2.09 21.73 7.66
CA SER A 34 -1.54 22.60 6.61
C SER A 34 -2.46 22.70 5.39
N GLY A 35 -3.60 22.00 5.38
CA GLY A 35 -4.60 22.07 4.33
C GLY A 35 -4.47 20.96 3.26
N PRO A 36 -5.50 20.78 2.41
CA PRO A 36 -5.60 19.66 1.47
C PRO A 36 -4.42 19.51 0.52
N ALA A 37 -3.90 20.61 -0.02
CA ALA A 37 -2.78 20.60 -0.95
C ALA A 37 -1.53 19.93 -0.36
N HIS A 38 -1.29 20.06 0.94
CA HIS A 38 -0.14 19.46 1.62
C HIS A 38 -0.31 17.95 1.80
N GLY A 39 -1.54 17.49 2.07
CA GLY A 39 -1.86 16.06 2.11
C GLY A 39 -1.74 15.41 0.72
N VAL A 40 -2.25 16.08 -0.31
CA VAL A 40 -2.12 15.63 -1.71
C VAL A 40 -0.66 15.58 -2.13
N ALA A 41 0.14 16.62 -1.86
CA ALA A 41 1.55 16.64 -2.24
C ALA A 41 2.34 15.47 -1.62
N TYR A 42 2.12 15.17 -0.34
CA TYR A 42 2.71 13.98 0.29
C TYR A 42 2.22 12.69 -0.37
N GLY A 43 0.91 12.55 -0.58
CA GLY A 43 0.29 11.37 -1.19
C GLY A 43 0.79 11.11 -2.61
N VAL A 44 0.96 12.13 -3.45
CA VAL A 44 1.53 11.99 -4.78
C VAL A 44 2.98 11.48 -4.71
N GLY A 45 3.75 11.92 -3.72
CA GLY A 45 5.09 11.38 -3.45
C GLY A 45 5.07 9.89 -3.16
N VAL A 46 4.13 9.46 -2.29
CA VAL A 46 3.90 8.04 -1.98
C VAL A 46 3.55 7.26 -3.24
N VAL A 47 2.59 7.72 -4.06
CA VAL A 47 2.18 7.04 -5.29
C VAL A 47 3.34 6.90 -6.28
N CYS A 48 4.17 7.93 -6.44
CA CYS A 48 5.35 7.85 -7.30
C CYS A 48 6.36 6.78 -6.83
N SER A 49 6.58 6.63 -5.52
CA SER A 49 7.43 5.55 -5.00
C SER A 49 6.80 4.17 -5.19
N ILE A 50 5.47 4.06 -5.13
CA ILE A 50 4.75 2.82 -5.43
C ILE A 50 4.98 2.40 -6.89
N PHE A 51 4.85 3.33 -7.83
CA PHE A 51 5.11 3.04 -9.24
C PHE A 51 6.54 2.56 -9.47
N LEU A 52 7.52 3.20 -8.82
CA LEU A 52 8.90 2.78 -8.89
C LEU A 52 9.10 1.35 -8.37
N PHE A 53 8.45 0.99 -7.26
CA PHE A 53 8.47 -0.39 -6.75
C PHE A 53 7.87 -1.40 -7.72
N VAL A 54 6.74 -1.08 -8.35
CA VAL A 54 6.09 -1.99 -9.32
C VAL A 54 6.98 -2.18 -10.54
N ILE A 55 7.63 -1.13 -11.03
CA ILE A 55 8.57 -1.21 -12.15
C ILE A 55 9.78 -2.08 -11.76
N PHE A 56 10.37 -1.85 -10.59
CA PHE A 56 11.47 -2.69 -10.10
C PHE A 56 11.05 -4.13 -9.85
N ALA A 57 9.83 -4.35 -9.33
CA ALA A 57 9.27 -5.67 -9.14
C ALA A 57 9.09 -6.35 -10.50
N ALA A 58 8.55 -5.69 -11.52
CA ALA A 58 8.41 -6.28 -12.86
C ALA A 58 9.77 -6.67 -13.47
N ILE A 59 10.78 -5.81 -13.34
CA ILE A 59 12.15 -6.10 -13.82
C ILE A 59 12.78 -7.24 -13.02
N GLY A 60 12.73 -7.17 -11.70
CA GLY A 60 13.34 -8.16 -10.79
C GLY A 60 12.64 -9.52 -10.83
N PHE A 61 11.31 -9.54 -10.95
CA PHE A 61 10.52 -10.75 -11.10
C PHE A 61 10.84 -11.45 -12.42
N ASN A 62 11.07 -10.72 -13.51
CA ASN A 62 11.52 -11.29 -14.77
C ASN A 62 12.93 -11.88 -14.66
N ALA A 63 13.86 -11.22 -13.96
CA ALA A 63 15.21 -11.73 -13.73
C ALA A 63 15.21 -13.00 -12.86
N ILE A 64 14.39 -13.03 -11.80
CA ILE A 64 14.23 -14.18 -10.90
C ILE A 64 13.50 -15.34 -11.61
N ALA A 65 12.44 -15.06 -12.36
CA ALA A 65 11.65 -16.06 -13.07
C ALA A 65 12.46 -16.81 -14.13
N GLN A 66 13.42 -16.15 -14.78
CA GLN A 66 14.31 -16.81 -15.75
C GLN A 66 15.36 -17.73 -15.09
N TYR A 67 15.71 -17.51 -13.82
CA TYR A 67 16.72 -18.29 -13.10
C TYR A 67 16.14 -19.37 -12.17
N MET A 68 14.89 -19.21 -11.72
CA MET A 68 14.33 -19.99 -10.62
C MET A 68 13.11 -20.80 -11.08
N ASN A 69 13.33 -21.84 -11.90
CA ASN A 69 12.25 -22.72 -12.36
C ASN A 69 11.53 -23.48 -11.23
N GLU A 70 12.03 -23.48 -9.97
CA GLU A 70 11.35 -24.11 -8.83
C GLU A 70 11.17 -23.23 -7.57
N ASN A 71 11.87 -22.08 -7.44
CA ASN A 71 11.87 -21.29 -6.19
C ASN A 71 10.87 -20.12 -6.14
N LEU A 72 10.08 -19.87 -7.18
CA LEU A 72 9.06 -18.82 -7.12
C LEU A 72 7.92 -19.15 -6.14
N ARG A 73 7.64 -20.45 -5.89
CA ARG A 73 6.73 -20.87 -4.81
C ARG A 73 7.25 -20.47 -3.42
N PHE A 74 8.56 -20.51 -3.21
CA PHE A 74 9.16 -20.05 -1.96
C PHE A 74 8.88 -18.55 -1.75
N ILE A 75 9.03 -17.73 -2.79
CA ILE A 75 8.72 -16.29 -2.74
C ILE A 75 7.24 -16.05 -2.43
N GLN A 76 6.34 -16.82 -3.06
CA GLN A 76 4.90 -16.76 -2.79
C GLN A 76 4.58 -17.06 -1.32
N TYR A 77 5.16 -18.13 -0.74
CA TYR A 77 4.96 -18.47 0.67
C TYR A 77 5.54 -17.42 1.62
N VAL A 78 6.75 -16.91 1.34
CA VAL A 78 7.35 -15.81 2.11
C VAL A 78 6.43 -14.60 2.11
N GLY A 79 5.86 -14.29 0.95
CA GLY A 79 4.89 -13.23 0.81
C GLY A 79 3.59 -13.46 1.57
N ALA A 80 3.02 -14.65 1.50
CA ALA A 80 1.82 -15.02 2.25
C ALA A 80 2.02 -14.88 3.77
N ILE A 81 3.13 -15.43 4.29
CA ILE A 81 3.53 -15.30 5.70
C ILE A 81 3.62 -13.83 6.09
N TYR A 82 4.17 -12.99 5.22
CA TYR A 82 4.29 -11.58 5.48
C TYR A 82 2.94 -10.84 5.52
N LEU A 83 2.02 -11.15 4.60
CA LEU A 83 0.67 -10.59 4.61
C LEU A 83 -0.05 -10.94 5.93
N ILE A 84 0.09 -12.18 6.37
CA ILE A 84 -0.44 -12.65 7.67
C ILE A 84 0.22 -11.88 8.82
N TYR A 85 1.56 -11.80 8.85
CA TYR A 85 2.31 -11.07 9.86
C TYR A 85 1.89 -9.59 9.94
N THR A 86 1.79 -8.92 8.80
CA THR A 86 1.40 -7.51 8.73
C THR A 86 -0.04 -7.31 9.17
N GLY A 87 -0.95 -8.21 8.76
CA GLY A 87 -2.33 -8.18 9.21
C GLY A 87 -2.45 -8.35 10.73
N VAL A 88 -1.69 -9.26 11.33
CA VAL A 88 -1.60 -9.45 12.79
C VAL A 88 -1.01 -8.22 13.49
N MET A 89 0.05 -7.63 12.94
CA MET A 89 0.66 -6.41 13.49
C MET A 89 -0.31 -5.22 13.45
N MET A 90 -1.08 -5.09 12.38
CA MET A 90 -2.13 -4.07 12.29
C MET A 90 -3.25 -4.32 13.31
N TRP A 91 -3.69 -5.57 13.47
CA TRP A 91 -4.68 -5.95 14.48
C TRP A 91 -4.23 -5.61 15.90
N ARG A 92 -2.94 -5.81 16.20
CA ARG A 92 -2.33 -5.56 17.52
C ARG A 92 -1.86 -4.12 17.72
N SER A 93 -1.89 -3.28 16.70
CA SER A 93 -1.38 -1.91 16.78
C SER A 93 -2.19 -1.06 17.77
N LYS A 94 -1.49 -0.36 18.68
CA LYS A 94 -2.09 0.69 19.49
C LYS A 94 -2.05 1.99 18.68
N PRO A 95 -3.20 2.62 18.37
CA PRO A 95 -3.23 3.85 17.59
C PRO A 95 -2.60 4.99 18.40
N ASN A 96 -1.30 5.22 18.18
CA ASN A 96 -0.55 6.31 18.78
C ASN A 96 -0.39 7.42 17.74
N ILE A 97 -1.34 8.35 17.72
CA ILE A 97 -1.30 9.51 16.83
C ILE A 97 -0.32 10.51 17.43
N LYS A 98 0.97 10.43 17.06
CA LYS A 98 1.89 11.54 17.28
C LYS A 98 1.91 12.40 16.01
N PRO A 99 1.31 13.60 16.01
CA PRO A 99 1.37 14.46 14.85
C PRO A 99 2.82 14.82 14.55
N ARG A 100 3.35 14.33 13.43
CA ARG A 100 4.71 14.67 12.99
C ARG A 100 4.65 16.06 12.33
N VAL A 101 4.89 17.09 13.12
CA VAL A 101 4.92 18.49 12.65
C VAL A 101 6.17 18.73 11.81
N MET A 102 6.13 18.33 10.55
CA MET A 102 7.08 18.78 9.53
C MET A 102 6.50 20.00 8.81
N ARG A 103 7.20 21.14 8.90
CA ARG A 103 6.94 22.36 8.12
C ARG A 103 7.76 22.33 6.82
N GLY A 104 7.14 22.69 5.70
CA GLY A 104 7.81 22.76 4.40
C GLY A 104 6.82 22.98 3.25
N GLY A 105 7.32 23.50 2.13
CA GLY A 105 6.52 23.65 0.91
C GLY A 105 6.12 22.30 0.28
N LEU A 106 5.21 22.36 -0.70
CA LEU A 106 4.62 21.18 -1.35
C LEU A 106 5.67 20.21 -1.91
N ILE A 107 6.71 20.74 -2.55
CA ILE A 107 7.82 19.93 -3.11
C ILE A 107 8.52 19.12 -2.02
N ARG A 108 8.79 19.72 -0.86
CA ARG A 108 9.45 19.03 0.25
C ARG A 108 8.57 17.89 0.79
N LEU A 109 7.26 18.10 0.85
CA LEU A 109 6.31 17.07 1.29
C LEU A 109 6.20 15.93 0.27
N PHE A 110 6.19 16.23 -1.02
CA PHE A 110 6.29 15.23 -2.08
C PHE A 110 7.54 14.38 -1.92
N ILE A 111 8.73 15.00 -1.83
CA ILE A 111 10.00 14.29 -1.65
C ILE A 111 9.97 13.46 -0.34
N THR A 112 9.41 14.02 0.73
CA THR A 112 9.27 13.30 1.99
C THR A 112 8.39 12.07 1.84
N GLY A 113 7.22 12.18 1.22
CA GLY A 113 6.32 11.05 1.01
C GLY A 113 6.98 9.95 0.19
N PHE A 114 7.66 10.33 -0.88
CA PHE A 114 8.43 9.41 -1.72
C PHE A 114 9.53 8.68 -0.91
N LEU A 115 10.38 9.41 -0.19
CA LEU A 115 11.51 8.82 0.55
C LEU A 115 11.06 8.00 1.76
N LEU A 116 9.99 8.40 2.45
CA LEU A 116 9.47 7.62 3.58
C LEU A 116 8.78 6.35 3.11
N ASN A 117 8.04 6.39 2.01
CA ASN A 117 7.36 5.22 1.48
C ASN A 117 8.34 4.24 0.81
N ILE A 118 9.36 4.72 0.10
CA ILE A 118 10.41 3.82 -0.44
C ILE A 118 11.20 3.11 0.68
N SER A 119 11.34 3.77 1.83
CA SER A 119 11.96 3.19 3.03
C SER A 119 11.01 2.32 3.85
N ASN A 120 9.72 2.27 3.50
CA ASN A 120 8.72 1.54 4.25
C ASN A 120 8.77 0.06 3.87
N PRO A 121 9.20 -0.84 4.78
CA PRO A 121 9.31 -2.27 4.46
C PRO A 121 7.95 -2.90 4.12
N LYS A 122 6.83 -2.24 4.46
CA LYS A 122 5.47 -2.68 4.11
C LYS A 122 5.26 -2.84 2.61
N MET A 123 5.85 -1.96 1.80
CA MET A 123 5.61 -1.88 0.38
C MET A 123 6.29 -3.00 -0.44
N PRO A 124 7.63 -3.18 -0.39
CA PRO A 124 8.28 -4.21 -1.19
C PRO A 124 7.79 -5.61 -0.85
N ILE A 125 7.52 -5.88 0.44
CA ILE A 125 7.12 -7.21 0.85
C ILE A 125 5.65 -7.51 0.47
N PHE A 126 4.78 -6.50 0.45
CA PHE A 126 3.44 -6.66 -0.11
C PHE A 126 3.48 -7.03 -1.60
N TYR A 127 4.30 -6.36 -2.41
CA TYR A 127 4.42 -6.67 -3.83
C TYR A 127 5.07 -8.04 -4.08
N LEU A 128 6.08 -8.40 -3.30
CA LEU A 128 6.67 -9.75 -3.34
C LEU A 128 5.65 -10.85 -3.01
N ALA A 129 4.65 -10.55 -2.17
CA ALA A 129 3.58 -11.47 -1.82
C ALA A 129 2.46 -11.53 -2.84
N LEU A 130 1.94 -10.36 -3.18
CA LEU A 130 0.70 -10.26 -3.91
C LEU A 130 0.89 -10.59 -5.39
N LEU A 131 2.00 -10.15 -5.99
CA LEU A 131 2.24 -10.34 -7.43
C LEU A 131 2.24 -11.83 -7.80
N PRO A 132 3.08 -12.72 -7.21
CA PRO A 132 3.00 -14.15 -7.52
C PRO A 132 1.64 -14.77 -7.19
N GLY A 133 1.03 -14.41 -6.06
CA GLY A 133 -0.23 -15.00 -5.61
C GLY A 133 -1.45 -14.64 -6.47
N VAL A 134 -1.41 -13.49 -7.15
CA VAL A 134 -2.50 -13.00 -7.99
C VAL A 134 -2.22 -13.20 -9.48
N LEU A 135 -1.00 -12.93 -9.92
CA LEU A 135 -0.60 -12.97 -11.34
C LEU A 135 -0.04 -14.33 -11.76
N GLY A 136 0.22 -15.20 -10.78
CA GLY A 136 0.92 -16.46 -10.98
C GLY A 136 2.43 -16.27 -11.08
N ILE A 137 3.12 -17.41 -11.13
CA ILE A 137 4.56 -17.52 -11.28
C ILE A 137 4.88 -17.42 -12.77
N ARG A 138 4.89 -16.19 -13.31
CA ARG A 138 5.26 -15.93 -14.70
C ARG A 138 5.97 -14.58 -14.86
N PRO A 139 6.80 -14.42 -15.90
CA PRO A 139 7.32 -13.11 -16.26
C PRO A 139 6.18 -12.10 -16.52
N LEU A 140 6.32 -10.88 -16.02
CA LEU A 140 5.39 -9.79 -16.27
C LEU A 140 5.74 -9.12 -17.61
N THR A 141 4.74 -9.01 -18.47
CA THR A 141 4.88 -8.26 -19.72
C THR A 141 4.83 -6.76 -19.46
N VAL A 142 5.24 -5.95 -20.45
CA VAL A 142 5.06 -4.48 -20.38
C VAL A 142 3.58 -4.14 -20.24
N SER A 143 2.69 -4.86 -20.94
CA SER A 143 1.24 -4.68 -20.82
C SER A 143 0.73 -4.97 -19.42
N ASP A 144 1.15 -6.09 -18.80
CA ASP A 144 0.77 -6.42 -17.42
C ASP A 144 1.22 -5.31 -16.45
N THR A 145 2.44 -4.79 -16.64
CA THR A 145 3.01 -3.73 -15.80
C THR A 145 2.23 -2.42 -15.92
N VAL A 146 1.91 -2.00 -17.15
CA VAL A 146 1.12 -0.78 -17.40
C VAL A 146 -0.28 -0.90 -16.79
N GLU A 147 -0.92 -2.05 -16.94
CA GLU A 147 -2.25 -2.31 -16.39
C GLU A 147 -2.24 -2.25 -14.85
N LEU A 148 -1.23 -2.83 -14.20
CA LEU A 148 -1.04 -2.69 -12.74
C LEU A 148 -0.86 -1.24 -12.31
N LEU A 149 -0.05 -0.46 -13.02
CA LEU A 149 0.18 0.96 -12.71
C LEU A 149 -1.12 1.77 -12.82
N VAL A 150 -1.95 1.51 -13.85
CA VAL A 150 -3.25 2.17 -14.00
C VAL A 150 -4.20 1.81 -12.87
N ILE A 151 -4.30 0.52 -12.51
CA ILE A 151 -5.15 0.06 -11.40
C ILE A 151 -4.73 0.73 -10.08
N ILE A 152 -3.42 0.75 -9.80
CA ILE A 152 -2.86 1.38 -8.61
C ILE A 152 -3.17 2.88 -8.61
N ALA A 153 -2.97 3.56 -9.74
CA ALA A 153 -3.25 4.99 -9.86
C ALA A 153 -4.71 5.32 -9.50
N LEU A 154 -5.66 4.57 -10.07
CA LEU A 154 -7.10 4.76 -9.83
C LEU A 154 -7.46 4.51 -8.36
N ILE A 155 -6.95 3.43 -7.77
CA ILE A 155 -7.19 3.11 -6.37
C ILE A 155 -6.59 4.17 -5.46
N GLU A 156 -5.37 4.62 -5.72
CA GLU A 156 -4.70 5.64 -4.90
C GLU A 156 -5.37 7.02 -5.02
N VAL A 157 -5.96 7.37 -6.16
CA VAL A 157 -6.80 8.59 -6.24
C VAL A 157 -7.95 8.50 -5.25
N VAL A 158 -8.63 7.35 -5.16
CA VAL A 158 -9.73 7.14 -4.21
C VAL A 158 -9.22 7.12 -2.77
N VAL A 159 -8.12 6.42 -2.49
CA VAL A 159 -7.57 6.26 -1.15
C VAL A 159 -6.97 7.57 -0.63
N VAL A 160 -6.02 8.17 -1.36
CA VAL A 160 -5.39 9.45 -0.98
C VAL A 160 -6.45 10.55 -0.94
N GLY A 161 -7.30 10.64 -1.97
CA GLY A 161 -8.39 11.61 -2.03
C GLY A 161 -9.36 11.45 -0.86
N GLY A 162 -9.74 10.21 -0.53
CA GLY A 162 -10.56 9.89 0.63
C GLY A 162 -9.94 10.35 1.95
N HIS A 163 -8.65 10.05 2.18
CA HIS A 163 -7.93 10.52 3.37
C HIS A 163 -7.82 12.04 3.43
N VAL A 164 -7.57 12.72 2.30
CA VAL A 164 -7.55 14.19 2.25
C VAL A 164 -8.94 14.76 2.55
N LEU A 165 -10.01 14.23 1.95
CA LEU A 165 -11.38 14.68 2.23
C LEU A 165 -11.76 14.48 3.70
N ILE A 166 -11.41 13.32 4.25
CA ILE A 166 -11.61 12.99 5.67
C ILE A 166 -10.84 13.99 6.54
N GLY A 167 -9.55 14.24 6.27
CA GLY A 167 -8.75 15.20 7.02
C GLY A 167 -9.25 16.65 6.89
N TYR A 168 -9.75 17.03 5.71
CA TYR A 168 -10.30 18.36 5.47
C TYR A 168 -11.61 18.58 6.25
N LYS A 169 -12.52 17.61 6.21
CA LYS A 169 -13.79 17.65 6.95
C LYS A 169 -13.61 17.46 8.46
N ALA A 170 -12.59 16.73 8.87
CA ALA A 170 -12.36 16.37 10.27
C ALA A 170 -11.40 17.32 11.00
N LYS A 171 -11.30 18.58 10.56
CA LYS A 171 -10.56 19.63 11.27
C LYS A 171 -10.98 19.76 12.75
N THR A 172 -12.13 19.17 13.14
CA THR A 172 -12.64 19.05 14.51
C THR A 172 -12.93 17.62 15.00
N ALA A 173 -12.72 16.54 14.22
CA ALA A 173 -13.30 15.21 14.52
C ALA A 173 -12.38 13.97 14.43
N LEU A 174 -11.10 14.08 14.06
CA LEU A 174 -10.17 12.93 13.97
C LEU A 174 -9.10 12.93 15.05
N ALA A 175 -9.56 12.94 16.29
CA ALA A 175 -8.71 12.74 17.46
C ALA A 175 -9.19 11.57 18.33
N ASP A 176 -9.99 10.62 17.78
CA ASP A 176 -10.48 9.46 18.54
C ASP A 176 -9.67 8.19 18.21
N PRO A 177 -8.72 7.80 19.09
CA PRO A 177 -7.95 6.57 18.96
C PRO A 177 -8.80 5.32 18.79
N LYS A 178 -10.03 5.28 19.32
CA LYS A 178 -10.88 4.07 19.26
C LYS A 178 -11.31 3.75 17.83
N LYS A 179 -11.66 4.77 17.04
CA LYS A 179 -12.09 4.60 15.64
C LYS A 179 -10.94 4.12 14.74
N ILE A 180 -9.72 4.61 14.99
CA ILE A 180 -8.51 4.16 14.28
C ILE A 180 -8.20 2.70 14.63
N GLY A 181 -8.39 2.30 15.88
CA GLY A 181 -8.21 0.90 16.30
C GLY A 181 -9.15 -0.09 15.59
N ILE A 182 -10.41 0.30 15.34
CA ILE A 182 -11.38 -0.54 14.61
C ILE A 182 -10.97 -0.70 13.14
N LEU A 183 -10.58 0.40 12.48
CA LEU A 183 -10.09 0.36 11.10
C LEU A 183 -8.83 -0.52 10.97
N ASN A 184 -7.89 -0.42 11.92
CA ASN A 184 -6.68 -1.26 11.94
C ASN A 184 -7.00 -2.75 12.05
N ARG A 185 -8.00 -3.13 12.85
CA ARG A 185 -8.44 -4.52 13.00
C ARG A 185 -9.10 -5.06 11.73
N GLY A 186 -10.01 -4.29 11.12
CA GLY A 186 -10.68 -4.69 9.88
C GLY A 186 -9.69 -4.86 8.72
N ALA A 187 -8.81 -3.88 8.55
CA ALA A 187 -7.75 -3.92 7.55
C ALA A 187 -6.77 -5.08 7.81
N GLY A 188 -6.42 -5.33 9.08
CA GLY A 188 -5.59 -6.46 9.48
C GLY A 188 -6.22 -7.81 9.15
N ALA A 189 -7.52 -7.98 9.40
CA ALA A 189 -8.28 -9.20 9.07
C ALA A 189 -8.24 -9.51 7.58
N LEU A 190 -8.46 -8.49 6.74
CA LEU A 190 -8.44 -8.64 5.29
C LEU A 190 -7.03 -8.95 4.77
N MET A 191 -5.97 -8.37 5.35
CA MET A 191 -4.59 -8.72 5.01
C MET A 191 -4.25 -10.18 5.39
N VAL A 192 -4.70 -10.65 6.56
CA VAL A 192 -4.55 -12.06 6.92
C VAL A 192 -5.30 -12.96 5.93
N GLY A 193 -6.53 -12.61 5.56
CA GLY A 193 -7.32 -13.35 4.58
C GLY A 193 -6.64 -13.42 3.21
N ALA A 194 -6.11 -12.30 2.72
CA ALA A 194 -5.34 -12.25 1.48
C ALA A 194 -4.08 -13.14 1.56
N GLY A 195 -3.36 -13.10 2.68
CA GLY A 195 -2.19 -13.97 2.91
C GLY A 195 -2.53 -15.45 2.88
N VAL A 196 -3.61 -15.87 3.56
CA VAL A 196 -4.10 -17.25 3.53
C VAL A 196 -4.50 -17.67 2.11
N LEU A 197 -5.20 -16.81 1.38
CA LEU A 197 -5.61 -17.08 0.00
C LEU A 197 -4.38 -17.25 -0.92
N VAL A 198 -3.38 -16.38 -0.78
CA VAL A 198 -2.12 -16.45 -1.53
C VAL A 198 -1.34 -17.73 -1.21
N ALA A 199 -1.34 -18.18 0.04
CA ALA A 199 -0.71 -19.46 0.43
C ALA A 199 -1.45 -20.70 -0.11
N SER A 200 -2.74 -20.59 -0.42
CA SER A 200 -3.59 -21.70 -0.83
C SER A 200 -3.61 -21.97 -2.35
N ARG A 201 -2.94 -21.14 -3.15
CA ARG A 201 -2.84 -21.23 -4.62
C ARG A 201 -1.47 -21.72 -5.05
#